data_AF-A0A842W4G8-F1
#
_entry.id   AF-A0A842W4G8-F1
#
_cell.length_a   1.000
_cell.length_b   1.000
_cell.length_c   1.000
_cell.angle_alpha   90.00
_cell.angle_beta   90.00
_cell.angle_gamma   90.00
#
_symmetry.space_group_name_H-M   'P 1'
#
loop_
_entity.id
_entity.type
_entity.pdbx_description
1 polymer ?
#
loop_
_entity_poly.entity_id
_entity_poly.type
_entity_poly.pdbx_seq_one_letter_code
_entity_poly.pdbx_strand_id
1 'polypeptide(L)'
;MWGRVLVVENTTPYAEQACRQLQVMGISAKAVPAPDEFNEFRALSERRYREAVLGKVRSYLGEENYDVIVVNLHLLDDGDHVLEGGDYLGIDVLQEAIVRQPSIYQVICTGHKGRDIFFLDRYPDAEIVHKEADQEGIRGLCEAVRKVLVQGYPVRKRIEERPYELKGVNSQIYRFLHNSGVIFRTLSMIDDYDDRLVRALSGDLEDERLGETEKYLRDLWNLEAGLPVYPLIRKLGTMECDRVFWKEHRDHVRHTLLVYLLGLYFYYGSSGIREALDSEMSEAEFLLAWKITALFHDLGYVFEVEYEEKGKTYEAAFEELNNLRKGCLYHYAESRGLSVLKAENDRIRKQGKIYIDDVDSEQIETLTTFGDLDLFAVLEPSAGRACLGERGNSLREYWNYAMSNSTWDRGREGYVDHGIAGALVLLQQFHSLKDFVEKAKLKLEEESELVSSKTAELIRELNEEVEEYETAVHTAASAIALHNINVDNWDHSDAYIKSGGELTLNQYRLSLKNIPLAFLLALSDNLQSWGRPKYSYPEESQYAAQAQDVAIGFDEEKIVITYKTDPLQSTEESLFSKKIEQMSHYMLLDDLNLLLRKGTLLSDS
;
A
#
# COMPACT_ATOMS: atom_id res chain seq x y z
N MET A 1 -5.43 -20.30 4.21
CA MET A 1 -5.71 -20.13 5.62
C MET A 1 -6.01 -18.68 5.87
N TRP A 2 -6.98 -18.35 6.72
CA TRP A 2 -7.49 -16.99 6.92
C TRP A 2 -6.84 -16.24 8.10
N GLY A 3 -5.86 -16.87 8.77
CA GLY A 3 -5.15 -16.32 9.91
C GLY A 3 -4.66 -17.42 10.85
N ARG A 4 -3.85 -17.04 11.85
CA ARG A 4 -3.34 -17.86 12.95
C ARG A 4 -4.05 -17.51 14.25
N VAL A 5 -4.57 -18.52 14.93
CA VAL A 5 -5.34 -18.37 16.17
C VAL A 5 -4.67 -19.14 17.29
N LEU A 6 -4.38 -18.47 18.40
CA LEU A 6 -3.93 -19.11 19.63
C LEU A 6 -5.12 -19.27 20.56
N VAL A 7 -5.49 -20.50 20.88
CA VAL A 7 -6.62 -20.81 21.78
C VAL A 7 -6.07 -21.18 23.15
N VAL A 8 -6.27 -20.30 24.13
CA VAL A 8 -5.88 -20.48 25.54
C VAL A 8 -7.12 -20.81 26.36
N GLU A 9 -7.23 -22.07 26.74
CA GLU A 9 -8.41 -22.63 27.39
C GLU A 9 -8.01 -23.60 28.50
N ASN A 10 -8.80 -23.69 29.57
CA ASN A 10 -8.50 -24.54 30.73
C ASN A 10 -8.76 -26.03 30.48
N THR A 11 -9.56 -26.35 29.48
CA THR A 11 -9.91 -27.72 29.10
C THR A 11 -9.30 -28.07 27.76
N THR A 12 -8.28 -28.93 27.76
CA THR A 12 -7.61 -29.42 26.54
C THR A 12 -8.60 -29.93 25.48
N PRO A 13 -9.67 -30.70 25.81
CA PRO A 13 -10.63 -31.14 24.80
C PRO A 13 -11.37 -30.00 24.08
N TYR A 14 -11.71 -28.91 24.79
CA TYR A 14 -12.40 -27.75 24.20
C TYR A 14 -11.44 -26.96 23.31
N ALA A 15 -10.22 -26.69 23.80
CA ALA A 15 -9.17 -26.02 23.04
C ALA A 15 -8.91 -26.73 21.71
N GLU A 16 -8.69 -28.05 21.76
CA GLU A 16 -8.47 -28.86 20.58
C GLU A 16 -9.68 -28.92 19.64
N GLN A 17 -10.90 -28.98 20.20
CA GLN A 17 -12.12 -28.98 19.38
C GLN A 17 -12.32 -27.65 18.65
N ALA A 18 -12.07 -26.53 19.32
CA ALA A 18 -12.07 -25.20 18.71
C ALA A 18 -11.00 -25.12 17.61
N CYS A 19 -9.77 -25.58 17.88
CA CYS A 19 -8.72 -25.62 16.86
C CYS A 19 -9.11 -26.49 15.65
N ARG A 20 -9.69 -27.68 15.85
CA ARG A 20 -10.18 -28.52 14.75
C ARG A 20 -11.25 -27.83 13.92
N GLN A 21 -12.22 -27.16 14.55
CA GLN A 21 -13.26 -26.43 13.83
C GLN A 21 -12.68 -25.24 13.04
N LEU A 22 -11.77 -24.47 13.65
CA LEU A 22 -11.04 -23.41 12.97
C LEU A 22 -10.24 -23.95 11.77
N GLN A 23 -9.56 -25.08 11.91
CA GLN A 23 -8.82 -25.72 10.82
C GLN A 23 -9.72 -26.18 9.68
N VAL A 24 -10.92 -26.70 9.98
CA VAL A 24 -11.94 -27.01 8.95
C VAL A 24 -12.37 -25.75 8.19
N MET A 25 -12.41 -24.61 8.87
CA MET A 25 -12.67 -23.29 8.27
C MET A 25 -11.45 -22.73 7.52
N GLY A 26 -10.36 -23.49 7.43
CA GLY A 26 -9.10 -23.01 6.86
C GLY A 26 -8.47 -21.92 7.72
N ILE A 27 -8.59 -21.96 9.04
CA ILE A 27 -7.90 -21.06 9.96
C ILE A 27 -6.84 -21.89 10.69
N SER A 28 -5.57 -21.45 10.62
CA SER A 28 -4.51 -22.12 11.38
C SER A 28 -4.76 -21.86 12.86
N ALA A 29 -4.87 -22.90 13.67
CA ALA A 29 -5.17 -22.75 15.08
C ALA A 29 -4.32 -23.68 15.93
N LYS A 30 -3.78 -23.14 17.02
CA LYS A 30 -3.01 -23.89 18.02
C LYS A 30 -3.65 -23.72 19.39
N ALA A 31 -3.84 -24.84 20.07
CA ALA A 31 -4.26 -24.85 21.47
C ALA A 31 -3.02 -24.66 22.34
N VAL A 32 -3.11 -23.82 23.36
CA VAL A 32 -2.17 -23.85 24.49
C VAL A 32 -2.71 -24.89 25.45
N PRO A 33 -2.13 -26.11 25.49
CA PRO A 33 -2.65 -27.16 26.36
C PRO A 33 -2.53 -26.71 27.80
N ALA A 34 -3.61 -26.89 28.57
CA ALA A 34 -3.51 -26.88 30.02
C ALA A 34 -2.37 -27.84 30.43
N PRO A 35 -1.59 -27.55 31.49
CA PRO A 35 -0.64 -28.51 32.03
C PRO A 35 -1.32 -29.88 32.19
N ASP A 36 -0.80 -30.93 31.55
CA ASP A 36 -1.41 -32.28 31.47
C ASP A 36 -1.69 -32.90 32.86
N GLU A 37 -1.10 -32.31 33.88
CA GLU A 37 -1.16 -32.69 35.29
C GLU A 37 -2.16 -31.84 36.09
N PHE A 38 -3.26 -31.34 35.51
CA PHE A 38 -4.27 -30.55 36.26
C PHE A 38 -4.72 -31.24 37.58
N ASN A 39 -4.70 -32.58 37.61
CA ASN A 39 -4.97 -33.38 38.81
C ASN A 39 -3.83 -33.47 39.84
N GLU A 40 -2.54 -33.40 39.43
CA GLU A 40 -1.41 -33.28 40.35
C GLU A 40 -1.14 -31.82 40.76
N PHE A 41 -1.53 -30.86 39.91
CA PHE A 41 -1.41 -29.42 40.13
C PHE A 41 -2.38 -28.86 41.17
N ARG A 42 -3.42 -29.60 41.59
CA ARG A 42 -4.19 -29.25 42.81
C ARG A 42 -3.31 -29.11 44.06
N ALA A 43 -2.09 -29.68 44.03
CA ALA A 43 -1.09 -29.54 45.10
C ALA A 43 -0.12 -28.35 44.92
N LEU A 44 -0.11 -27.69 43.76
CA LEU A 44 0.77 -26.55 43.49
C LEU A 44 0.06 -25.24 43.84
N SER A 45 0.80 -24.30 44.41
CA SER A 45 0.28 -22.95 44.63
C SER A 45 -0.16 -22.34 43.30
N GLU A 46 -1.30 -21.64 43.28
CA GLU A 46 -1.83 -20.84 42.17
C GLU A 46 -0.74 -20.12 41.35
N ARG A 47 0.23 -19.51 42.03
CA ARG A 47 1.39 -18.85 41.42
C ARG A 47 2.17 -19.73 40.43
N ARG A 48 2.38 -21.01 40.71
CA ARG A 48 3.13 -21.93 39.84
C ARG A 48 2.32 -22.32 38.61
N TYR A 49 1.01 -22.49 38.75
CA TYR A 49 0.13 -22.76 37.62
C TYR A 49 0.07 -21.54 36.68
N ARG A 50 -0.11 -20.34 37.25
CA ARG A 50 -0.06 -19.05 36.54
C ARG A 50 1.24 -18.91 35.74
N GLU A 51 2.40 -19.10 36.35
CA GLU A 51 3.69 -19.04 35.63
C GLU A 51 3.85 -20.12 34.56
N ALA A 52 3.30 -21.33 34.77
CA ALA A 52 3.36 -22.38 33.76
C ALA A 52 2.53 -22.04 32.52
N VAL A 53 1.30 -21.53 32.70
CA VAL A 53 0.44 -21.08 31.59
C VAL A 53 1.08 -19.91 30.86
N LEU A 54 1.52 -18.88 31.59
CA LEU A 54 2.21 -17.73 30.99
C LEU A 54 3.49 -18.16 30.28
N GLY A 55 4.27 -19.07 30.85
CA GLY A 55 5.47 -19.63 30.22
C GLY A 55 5.18 -20.30 28.87
N LYS A 56 4.10 -21.09 28.77
CA LYS A 56 3.67 -21.68 27.50
C LYS A 56 3.23 -20.61 26.51
N VAL A 57 2.34 -19.68 26.92
CA VAL A 57 1.88 -18.57 26.08
C VAL A 57 3.07 -17.78 25.52
N ARG A 58 4.07 -17.46 26.36
CA ARG A 58 5.32 -16.80 25.96
C ARG A 58 6.09 -17.59 24.90
N SER A 59 6.17 -18.91 25.01
CA SER A 59 6.83 -19.77 24.00
C SER A 59 6.11 -19.69 22.67
N TYR A 60 4.79 -19.92 22.66
CA TYR A 60 3.98 -19.87 21.43
C TYR A 60 4.09 -18.50 20.75
N LEU A 61 3.91 -17.42 21.51
CA LEU A 61 4.01 -16.05 21.00
C LEU A 61 5.45 -15.65 20.59
N GLY A 62 6.46 -16.39 21.02
CA GLY A 62 7.86 -16.20 20.60
C GLY A 62 8.21 -16.98 19.33
N GLU A 63 7.48 -18.06 19.04
CA GLU A 63 7.72 -18.93 17.89
C GLU A 63 6.97 -18.45 16.63
N GLU A 64 5.75 -17.94 16.79
CA GLU A 64 4.88 -17.57 15.67
C GLU A 64 4.05 -16.32 15.97
N ASN A 65 3.76 -15.51 14.95
CA ASN A 65 2.82 -14.40 15.05
C ASN A 65 1.38 -14.92 14.94
N TYR A 66 0.51 -14.59 15.89
CA TYR A 66 -0.91 -14.91 15.84
C TYR A 66 -1.72 -13.67 15.50
N ASP A 67 -2.75 -13.86 14.69
CA ASP A 67 -3.70 -12.82 14.34
C ASP A 67 -4.74 -12.67 15.44
N VAL A 68 -5.20 -13.79 16.03
CA VAL A 68 -6.20 -13.79 17.09
C VAL A 68 -5.72 -14.64 18.27
N ILE A 69 -5.91 -14.15 19.49
CA ILE A 69 -5.86 -14.96 20.70
C ILE A 69 -7.28 -15.12 21.24
N VAL A 70 -7.69 -16.37 21.43
CA VAL A 70 -8.91 -16.72 22.14
C VAL A 70 -8.51 -17.08 23.56
N VAL A 71 -9.02 -16.36 24.57
CA VAL A 71 -8.67 -16.60 25.97
C VAL A 71 -9.94 -16.82 26.80
N ASN A 72 -10.02 -17.95 27.51
CA ASN A 72 -10.99 -18.08 28.59
C ASN A 72 -10.55 -17.23 29.80
N LEU A 73 -11.40 -16.36 30.35
CA LEU A 73 -11.03 -15.59 31.55
C LEU A 73 -10.96 -16.44 32.83
N HIS A 74 -11.65 -17.57 32.84
CA HIS A 74 -11.76 -18.47 33.98
C HIS A 74 -10.78 -19.64 33.90
N LEU A 75 -9.51 -19.37 33.57
CA LEU A 75 -8.50 -20.43 33.43
C LEU A 75 -8.25 -21.25 34.71
N LEU A 76 -8.69 -20.74 35.86
CA LEU A 76 -8.56 -21.36 37.18
C LEU A 76 -9.87 -21.97 37.71
N ASP A 77 -11.00 -21.82 37.00
CA ASP A 77 -12.30 -22.33 37.43
C ASP A 77 -12.55 -23.73 36.84
N ASP A 78 -12.59 -24.76 37.69
CA ASP A 78 -12.89 -26.15 37.29
C ASP A 78 -14.38 -26.49 37.37
N GLY A 79 -15.21 -25.52 37.75
CA GLY A 79 -16.66 -25.62 37.78
C GLY A 79 -17.26 -26.10 39.11
N ASP A 80 -16.44 -26.54 40.06
CA ASP A 80 -16.88 -26.92 41.41
C ASP A 80 -16.34 -25.97 42.50
N HIS A 81 -15.28 -25.21 42.19
CA HIS A 81 -14.64 -24.28 43.12
C HIS A 81 -14.24 -22.96 42.44
N VAL A 82 -15.10 -21.95 42.55
CA VAL A 82 -14.68 -20.57 42.31
C VAL A 82 -13.72 -20.19 43.45
N LEU A 83 -12.42 -20.07 43.17
CA LEU A 83 -11.46 -19.58 44.14
C LEU A 83 -11.88 -18.17 44.56
N GLU A 84 -12.32 -18.02 45.82
CA GLU A 84 -12.63 -16.74 46.46
C GLU A 84 -11.34 -15.90 46.51
N GLY A 85 -11.14 -15.07 45.49
CA GLY A 85 -9.88 -14.35 45.26
C GLY A 85 -9.73 -13.80 43.84
N GLY A 86 -10.45 -14.35 42.84
CA GLY A 86 -10.76 -13.66 41.58
C GLY A 86 -9.56 -13.19 40.75
N ASP A 87 -8.43 -13.89 40.80
CA ASP A 87 -7.29 -13.59 39.92
C ASP A 87 -7.61 -14.10 38.50
N TYR A 88 -7.98 -13.17 37.62
CA TYR A 88 -8.26 -13.43 36.21
C TYR A 88 -6.98 -13.76 35.45
N LEU A 89 -6.46 -14.99 35.57
CA LEU A 89 -5.30 -15.47 34.80
C LEU A 89 -5.45 -15.21 33.28
N GLY A 90 -6.68 -15.22 32.76
CA GLY A 90 -6.94 -14.82 31.38
C GLY A 90 -6.55 -13.37 31.06
N ILE A 91 -6.74 -12.43 32.00
CA ILE A 91 -6.28 -11.04 31.83
C ILE A 91 -4.75 -10.99 31.72
N ASP A 92 -4.02 -11.76 32.52
CA ASP A 92 -2.56 -11.79 32.44
C ASP A 92 -2.07 -12.40 31.12
N VAL A 93 -2.76 -13.43 30.62
CA VAL A 93 -2.49 -13.99 29.29
C VAL A 93 -2.69 -12.93 28.21
N LEU A 94 -3.77 -12.14 28.29
CA LEU A 94 -4.04 -11.06 27.35
C LEU A 94 -2.98 -9.95 27.42
N GLN A 95 -2.57 -9.55 28.63
CA GLN A 95 -1.50 -8.57 28.82
C GLN A 95 -0.18 -9.06 28.24
N GLU A 96 0.18 -10.33 28.49
CA GLU A 96 1.39 -10.93 27.92
C GLU A 96 1.31 -10.99 26.38
N ALA A 97 0.13 -11.31 25.83
CA ALA A 97 -0.12 -11.31 24.39
C ALA A 97 0.06 -9.91 23.78
N ILE A 98 -0.52 -8.87 24.39
CA ILE A 98 -0.38 -7.47 23.95
C ILE A 98 1.08 -7.02 23.97
N VAL A 99 1.82 -7.36 25.02
CA VAL A 99 3.22 -6.94 25.16
C VAL A 99 4.11 -7.58 24.09
N ARG A 100 3.88 -8.86 23.78
CA ARG A 100 4.72 -9.61 22.82
C ARG A 100 4.31 -9.42 21.38
N GLN A 101 3.01 -9.37 21.14
CA GLN A 101 2.43 -9.22 19.82
C GLN A 101 1.36 -8.12 19.90
N PRO A 102 1.78 -6.83 19.83
CA PRO A 102 0.85 -5.70 19.88
C PRO A 102 -0.25 -5.76 18.81
N SER A 103 -0.04 -6.58 17.78
CA SER A 103 -0.93 -6.80 16.66
C SER A 103 -2.06 -7.78 16.86
N ILE A 104 -2.04 -8.56 17.95
CA ILE A 104 -2.95 -9.69 18.15
C ILE A 104 -4.36 -9.22 18.54
N TYR A 105 -5.39 -9.69 17.84
CA TYR A 105 -6.78 -9.49 18.22
C TYR A 105 -7.11 -10.34 19.44
N GLN A 106 -7.82 -9.76 20.40
CA GLN A 106 -8.24 -10.48 21.61
C GLN A 106 -9.71 -10.85 21.51
N VAL A 107 -9.96 -12.14 21.38
CA VAL A 107 -11.28 -12.75 21.58
C VAL A 107 -11.29 -13.34 22.96
N ILE A 108 -12.26 -12.94 23.76
CA ILE A 108 -12.39 -13.36 25.14
C ILE A 108 -13.61 -14.24 25.27
N CYS A 109 -13.41 -15.40 25.86
CA CYS A 109 -14.50 -16.24 26.34
C CYS A 109 -14.65 -15.98 27.84
N THR A 110 -15.81 -15.53 28.30
CA THR A 110 -16.09 -15.47 29.74
C THR A 110 -17.30 -16.33 30.07
N GLY A 111 -17.30 -16.85 31.29
CA GLY A 111 -18.40 -17.62 31.83
C GLY A 111 -18.01 -19.04 32.25
N HIS A 112 -18.58 -19.41 33.38
CA HIS A 112 -18.71 -20.77 33.87
C HIS A 112 -19.51 -21.57 32.83
N LYS A 113 -18.84 -22.47 32.08
CA LYS A 113 -19.36 -23.10 30.84
C LYS A 113 -19.52 -22.14 29.64
N GLY A 114 -18.56 -21.24 29.42
CA GLY A 114 -18.36 -20.46 28.18
C GLY A 114 -19.60 -19.82 27.57
N ARG A 115 -20.43 -19.20 28.42
CA ARG A 115 -21.76 -18.66 28.03
C ARG A 115 -21.70 -17.33 27.29
N ASP A 116 -20.60 -16.58 27.41
CA ASP A 116 -20.51 -15.22 26.90
C ASP A 116 -19.17 -15.00 26.18
N ILE A 117 -19.20 -14.61 24.91
CA ILE A 117 -18.01 -14.21 24.14
C ILE A 117 -17.95 -12.69 24.09
N PHE A 118 -16.82 -12.13 24.51
CA PHE A 118 -16.50 -10.72 24.51
C PHE A 118 -15.35 -10.46 23.53
N PHE A 119 -15.40 -9.36 22.79
CA PHE A 119 -14.24 -8.88 22.04
C PHE A 119 -13.59 -7.74 22.83
N LEU A 120 -12.44 -7.96 23.46
CA LEU A 120 -11.67 -6.85 24.03
C LEU A 120 -10.79 -6.28 22.92
N ASP A 121 -11.36 -5.47 22.05
CA ASP A 121 -10.52 -4.57 21.26
C ASP A 121 -10.17 -3.32 22.10
N ARG A 122 -9.14 -2.56 21.71
CA ARG A 122 -8.82 -1.23 22.29
C ARG A 122 -9.92 -0.18 22.06
N TYR A 123 -11.12 -0.59 21.62
CA TYR A 123 -12.23 0.25 21.22
C TYR A 123 -13.51 -0.16 21.97
N PRO A 124 -14.29 0.80 22.51
CA PRO A 124 -15.38 0.58 23.46
C PRO A 124 -16.63 -0.13 22.93
N ASP A 125 -16.63 -0.65 21.70
CA ASP A 125 -17.81 -1.18 20.99
C ASP A 125 -17.85 -2.73 20.90
N ALA A 126 -17.27 -3.42 21.89
CA ALA A 126 -17.27 -4.89 21.97
C ALA A 126 -18.69 -5.48 21.82
N GLU A 127 -18.92 -6.28 20.77
CA GLU A 127 -20.20 -6.98 20.58
C GLU A 127 -20.28 -8.20 21.52
N ILE A 128 -21.34 -8.30 22.32
CA ILE A 128 -21.56 -9.43 23.23
C ILE A 128 -22.29 -10.54 22.47
N VAL A 129 -21.67 -11.71 22.35
CA VAL A 129 -22.32 -12.90 21.78
C VAL A 129 -22.61 -13.89 22.91
N HIS A 130 -23.90 -14.01 23.27
CA HIS A 130 -24.38 -14.96 24.29
C HIS A 130 -24.66 -16.33 23.66
N LYS A 131 -23.90 -17.37 24.02
CA LYS A 131 -24.15 -18.78 23.62
C LYS A 131 -23.58 -19.76 24.64
N GLU A 132 -24.30 -20.83 24.97
CA GLU A 132 -23.84 -21.85 25.94
C GLU A 132 -22.59 -22.61 25.46
N ALA A 133 -21.66 -23.02 26.35
CA ALA A 133 -20.53 -23.90 25.97
C ALA A 133 -20.95 -25.36 25.78
N ASP A 134 -21.66 -25.57 24.68
CA ASP A 134 -21.82 -26.85 24.02
C ASP A 134 -21.21 -26.75 22.60
N GLN A 135 -21.59 -27.65 21.69
CA GLN A 135 -21.14 -27.54 20.29
C GLN A 135 -21.54 -26.21 19.64
N GLU A 136 -22.59 -25.54 20.12
CA GLU A 136 -23.03 -24.24 19.66
C GLU A 136 -22.13 -23.11 20.16
N GLY A 137 -21.60 -23.22 21.38
CA GLY A 137 -20.59 -22.28 21.91
C GLY A 137 -19.29 -22.30 21.11
N ILE A 138 -18.78 -23.49 20.78
CA ILE A 138 -17.59 -23.62 19.92
C ILE A 138 -17.89 -23.07 18.52
N ARG A 139 -19.06 -23.36 17.96
CA ARG A 139 -19.48 -22.79 16.67
C ARG A 139 -19.56 -21.26 16.73
N GLY A 140 -20.11 -20.70 17.82
CA GLY A 140 -20.18 -19.27 18.06
C GLY A 140 -18.80 -18.62 18.15
N LEU A 141 -17.86 -19.26 18.85
CA LEU A 141 -16.46 -18.85 18.92
C LEU A 141 -15.79 -18.90 17.55
N CYS A 142 -15.92 -20.00 16.83
CA CYS A 142 -15.32 -20.15 15.51
C CYS A 142 -15.91 -19.14 14.52
N GLU A 143 -17.21 -18.83 14.61
CA GLU A 143 -17.85 -17.79 13.81
C GLU A 143 -17.37 -16.38 14.21
N ALA A 144 -17.21 -16.11 15.50
CA ALA A 144 -16.62 -14.87 16.01
C ALA A 144 -15.20 -14.64 15.46
N VAL A 145 -14.35 -15.66 15.56
CA VAL A 145 -12.99 -15.66 15.02
C VAL A 145 -13.01 -15.51 13.49
N ARG A 146 -13.90 -16.22 12.79
CA ARG A 146 -14.11 -16.07 11.34
C ARG A 146 -14.53 -14.65 10.98
N LYS A 147 -15.46 -14.03 11.70
CA LYS A 147 -15.87 -12.64 11.44
C LYS A 147 -14.69 -11.69 11.58
N VAL A 148 -13.88 -11.85 12.64
CA VAL A 148 -12.67 -11.04 12.84
C VAL A 148 -11.68 -11.22 11.67
N LEU A 149 -11.39 -12.46 11.28
CA LEU A 149 -10.38 -12.78 10.27
C LEU A 149 -10.83 -12.56 8.82
N VAL A 150 -12.07 -12.94 8.49
CA VAL A 150 -12.60 -13.00 7.11
C VAL A 150 -13.39 -11.75 6.74
N GLN A 151 -14.21 -11.25 7.66
CA GLN A 151 -15.05 -10.09 7.36
C GLN A 151 -14.29 -8.77 7.54
N GLY A 152 -13.26 -8.78 8.39
CA GLY A 152 -12.57 -7.59 8.87
C GLY A 152 -13.52 -6.84 9.79
N TYR A 153 -13.28 -6.90 11.10
CA TYR A 153 -14.12 -6.14 12.03
C TYR A 153 -13.98 -4.64 11.68
N PRO A 154 -15.06 -3.85 11.70
CA PRO A 154 -14.95 -2.45 11.31
C PRO A 154 -14.07 -1.68 12.29
N VAL A 155 -13.25 -0.75 11.81
CA VAL A 155 -12.59 0.24 12.69
C VAL A 155 -13.57 1.37 12.89
N ARG A 156 -14.04 1.57 14.12
CA ARG A 156 -14.90 2.69 14.47
C ARG A 156 -14.10 3.69 15.27
N LYS A 157 -14.13 4.95 14.82
CA LYS A 157 -13.42 6.04 15.47
C LYS A 157 -14.30 7.28 15.51
N ARG A 158 -14.34 7.97 16.66
CA ARG A 158 -14.96 9.30 16.75
C ARG A 158 -13.86 10.34 16.58
N ILE A 159 -14.00 11.19 15.56
CA ILE A 159 -13.10 12.30 15.30
C ILE A 159 -13.95 13.56 15.32
N GLU A 160 -13.65 14.50 16.22
CA GLU A 160 -14.46 15.72 16.43
C GLU A 160 -15.96 15.41 16.61
N GLU A 161 -16.29 14.45 17.48
CA GLU A 161 -17.65 13.93 17.74
C GLU A 161 -18.34 13.19 16.59
N ARG A 162 -17.80 13.24 15.38
CA ARG A 162 -18.35 12.52 14.22
C ARG A 162 -17.83 11.08 14.18
N PRO A 163 -18.71 10.08 14.04
CA PRO A 163 -18.29 8.69 13.87
C PRO A 163 -17.79 8.45 12.44
N TYR A 164 -16.68 7.73 12.34
CA TYR A 164 -16.10 7.22 11.11
C TYR A 164 -15.98 5.70 11.22
N GLU A 165 -16.22 4.98 10.12
CA GLU A 165 -16.19 3.51 10.09
C GLU A 165 -15.42 2.99 8.88
N LEU A 166 -14.30 2.30 9.10
CA LEU A 166 -13.60 1.53 8.05
C LEU A 166 -14.21 0.14 7.95
N LYS A 167 -14.44 -0.34 6.72
CA LYS A 167 -15.05 -1.64 6.45
C LYS A 167 -14.19 -2.48 5.51
N GLY A 168 -14.37 -3.81 5.60
CA GLY A 168 -13.77 -4.78 4.69
C GLY A 168 -12.26 -4.64 4.55
N VAL A 169 -11.77 -4.70 3.31
CA VAL A 169 -10.33 -4.66 3.01
C VAL A 169 -9.63 -3.39 3.51
N ASN A 170 -10.31 -2.23 3.55
CA ASN A 170 -9.72 -1.01 4.10
C ASN A 170 -9.46 -1.14 5.61
N SER A 171 -10.42 -1.71 6.35
CA SER A 171 -10.25 -2.01 7.78
C SER A 171 -9.12 -3.02 8.00
N GLN A 172 -9.09 -4.07 7.18
CA GLN A 172 -8.09 -5.12 7.25
C GLN A 172 -6.66 -4.57 7.07
N ILE A 173 -6.44 -3.80 6.01
CA ILE A 173 -5.14 -3.17 5.69
C ILE A 173 -4.74 -2.21 6.80
N TYR A 174 -5.62 -1.27 7.17
CA TYR A 174 -5.34 -0.27 8.20
C TYR A 174 -4.91 -0.95 9.50
N ARG A 175 -5.68 -1.95 9.96
CA ARG A 175 -5.39 -2.61 11.23
C ARG A 175 -4.08 -3.37 11.17
N PHE A 176 -3.84 -4.17 10.14
CA PHE A 176 -2.58 -4.91 10.00
C PHE A 176 -1.36 -3.97 10.05
N LEU A 177 -1.40 -2.86 9.31
CA LEU A 177 -0.28 -1.92 9.27
C LEU A 177 -0.15 -1.10 10.57
N HIS A 178 -1.26 -0.76 11.22
CA HIS A 178 -1.27 -0.10 12.52
C HIS A 178 -0.65 -1.02 13.59
N ASN A 179 -1.10 -2.27 13.61
CA ASN A 179 -0.74 -3.31 14.56
C ASN A 179 0.72 -3.79 14.42
N SER A 180 1.24 -3.84 13.20
CA SER A 180 2.67 -4.12 12.94
C SER A 180 3.59 -2.92 13.24
N GLY A 181 3.03 -1.78 13.68
CA GLY A 181 3.75 -0.55 13.92
C GLY A 181 4.30 0.11 12.64
N VAL A 182 3.98 -0.42 11.46
CA VAL A 182 4.44 0.11 10.17
C VAL A 182 3.90 1.51 9.96
N ILE A 183 2.59 1.72 10.17
CA ILE A 183 1.97 3.04 10.10
C ILE A 183 2.68 4.03 11.03
N PHE A 184 2.98 3.62 12.26
CA PHE A 184 3.69 4.50 13.19
C PHE A 184 5.08 4.85 12.67
N ARG A 185 5.85 3.89 12.13
CA ARG A 185 7.18 4.16 11.58
C ARG A 185 7.14 5.05 10.33
N THR A 186 6.15 4.88 9.47
CA THR A 186 6.11 5.58 8.17
C THR A 186 5.31 6.89 8.20
N LEU A 187 4.38 7.05 9.14
CA LEU A 187 3.38 8.13 9.14
C LEU A 187 3.36 8.97 10.43
N SER A 188 4.08 8.59 11.51
CA SER A 188 4.03 9.31 12.80
C SER A 188 4.48 10.76 12.75
N MET A 189 5.20 11.16 11.69
CA MET A 189 5.64 12.53 11.47
C MET A 189 4.53 13.43 10.90
N ILE A 190 3.39 12.86 10.50
CA ILE A 190 2.20 13.62 10.08
C ILE A 190 1.36 13.90 11.33
N ASP A 191 1.04 15.16 11.57
CA ASP A 191 0.12 15.55 12.65
C ASP A 191 -1.24 14.86 12.47
N ASP A 192 -1.74 14.27 13.56
CA ASP A 192 -2.99 13.52 13.62
C ASP A 192 -3.10 12.46 12.50
N TYR A 193 -1.99 11.82 12.11
CA TYR A 193 -1.93 10.87 10.98
C TYR A 193 -3.04 9.83 11.05
N ASP A 194 -3.34 9.33 12.25
CA ASP A 194 -4.29 8.25 12.44
C ASP A 194 -5.74 8.70 12.20
N ASP A 195 -6.10 9.90 12.66
CA ASP A 195 -7.42 10.51 12.43
C ASP A 195 -7.58 10.82 10.94
N ARG A 196 -6.56 11.43 10.32
CA ARG A 196 -6.57 11.80 8.90
C ARG A 196 -6.62 10.58 7.98
N LEU A 197 -5.88 9.53 8.29
CA LEU A 197 -5.91 8.28 7.55
C LEU A 197 -7.29 7.63 7.62
N VAL A 198 -7.91 7.61 8.80
CA VAL A 198 -9.29 7.12 8.94
C VAL A 198 -10.25 7.97 8.10
N ARG A 199 -10.16 9.30 8.11
CA ARG A 199 -11.00 10.17 7.25
C ARG A 199 -10.80 9.89 5.77
N ALA A 200 -9.55 9.77 5.31
CA ALA A 200 -9.20 9.48 3.92
C ALA A 200 -9.73 8.10 3.45
N LEU A 201 -9.75 7.11 4.34
CA LEU A 201 -10.19 5.74 3.99
C LEU A 201 -11.69 5.49 4.19
N SER A 202 -12.34 6.19 5.13
CA SER A 202 -13.75 5.98 5.54
C SER A 202 -14.74 7.04 5.05
N GLY A 203 -14.29 8.18 4.54
CA GLY A 203 -15.15 9.33 4.26
C GLY A 203 -16.41 8.97 3.44
N ASP A 204 -17.57 9.08 4.08
CA ASP A 204 -18.90 8.92 3.46
C ASP A 204 -19.20 10.06 2.46
N LEU A 205 -18.57 11.22 2.67
CA LEU A 205 -18.65 12.38 1.78
C LEU A 205 -17.41 12.40 0.87
N GLU A 206 -17.66 12.42 -0.44
CA GLU A 206 -16.63 12.36 -1.47
C GLU A 206 -15.65 13.54 -1.40
N ASP A 207 -16.15 14.78 -1.26
CA ASP A 207 -15.32 15.99 -1.20
C ASP A 207 -14.39 16.01 0.02
N GLU A 208 -14.91 15.61 1.19
CA GLU A 208 -14.12 15.51 2.43
C GLU A 208 -13.04 14.45 2.26
N ARG A 209 -13.40 13.30 1.70
CA ARG A 209 -12.47 12.18 1.47
C ARG A 209 -11.35 12.58 0.52
N LEU A 210 -11.67 13.18 -0.62
CA LEU A 210 -10.69 13.63 -1.61
C LEU A 210 -9.78 14.73 -1.04
N GLY A 211 -10.37 15.74 -0.39
CA GLY A 211 -9.62 16.84 0.21
C GLY A 211 -8.69 16.39 1.33
N GLU A 212 -9.12 15.46 2.18
CA GLU A 212 -8.25 14.88 3.21
C GLU A 212 -7.19 13.96 2.61
N THR A 213 -7.51 13.18 1.57
CA THR A 213 -6.52 12.32 0.90
C THR A 213 -5.44 13.14 0.21
N GLU A 214 -5.79 14.19 -0.54
CA GLU A 214 -4.81 15.07 -1.20
C GLU A 214 -3.85 15.69 -0.17
N LYS A 215 -4.37 16.25 0.93
CA LYS A 215 -3.54 16.80 1.99
C LYS A 215 -2.64 15.72 2.60
N TYR A 216 -3.19 14.54 2.85
CA TYR A 216 -2.44 13.42 3.45
C TYR A 216 -1.28 12.98 2.55
N LEU A 217 -1.52 12.82 1.25
CA LEU A 217 -0.50 12.46 0.28
C LEU A 217 0.62 13.51 0.20
N ARG A 218 0.24 14.80 0.17
CA ARG A 218 1.21 15.89 0.16
C ARG A 218 2.09 15.90 1.40
N ASP A 219 1.49 15.75 2.58
CA ASP A 219 2.24 15.76 3.84
C ASP A 219 3.15 14.52 3.93
N LEU A 220 2.65 13.34 3.52
CA LEU A 220 3.42 12.10 3.44
C LEU A 220 4.64 12.22 2.52
N TRP A 221 4.47 12.85 1.35
CA TRP A 221 5.56 13.10 0.41
C TRP A 221 6.59 14.08 1.00
N ASN A 222 6.14 15.16 1.62
CA ASN A 222 7.01 16.21 2.16
C ASN A 222 7.82 15.78 3.39
N LEU A 223 7.54 14.63 3.99
CA LEU A 223 8.36 14.06 5.06
C LEU A 223 9.79 13.76 4.61
N GLU A 224 9.99 13.41 3.33
CA GLU A 224 11.28 12.98 2.81
C GLU A 224 12.08 14.17 2.31
N ALA A 225 13.10 14.56 3.05
CA ALA A 225 13.86 15.77 2.78
C ALA A 225 14.67 15.70 1.47
N GLY A 226 15.05 14.52 0.94
CA GLY A 226 15.72 14.42 -0.37
C GLY A 226 14.82 14.47 -1.62
N LEU A 227 13.49 14.62 -1.49
CA LEU A 227 12.55 14.61 -2.63
C LEU A 227 12.13 16.01 -3.10
N PRO A 228 11.87 16.21 -4.42
CA PRO A 228 11.30 17.45 -4.93
C PRO A 228 9.92 17.72 -4.34
N VAL A 229 9.34 18.90 -4.53
CA VAL A 229 7.96 19.15 -4.13
C VAL A 229 7.01 18.24 -4.90
N TYR A 230 6.01 17.66 -4.23
CA TYR A 230 5.04 16.76 -4.85
C TYR A 230 4.25 17.48 -5.95
N PRO A 231 4.58 17.27 -7.22
CA PRO A 231 4.04 18.09 -8.30
C PRO A 231 2.67 17.55 -8.69
N LEU A 232 1.82 18.40 -9.26
CA LEU A 232 0.64 18.00 -10.03
C LEU A 232 -0.45 17.19 -9.31
N ILE A 233 -0.30 16.74 -8.05
CA ILE A 233 -1.36 15.96 -7.37
C ILE A 233 -2.67 16.75 -7.26
N ARG A 234 -2.57 18.05 -6.99
CA ARG A 234 -3.71 18.96 -6.96
C ARG A 234 -4.29 19.14 -8.36
N LYS A 235 -3.44 19.17 -9.38
CA LYS A 235 -3.86 19.29 -10.78
C LYS A 235 -4.61 18.04 -11.22
N LEU A 236 -4.09 16.86 -10.89
CA LEU A 236 -4.75 15.57 -11.10
C LEU A 236 -6.13 15.57 -10.44
N GLY A 237 -6.23 15.86 -9.14
CA GLY A 237 -7.51 15.92 -8.43
C GLY A 237 -8.49 16.95 -9.03
N THR A 238 -8.00 18.13 -9.45
CA THR A 238 -8.83 19.13 -10.12
C THR A 238 -9.37 18.61 -11.45
N MET A 239 -8.54 17.96 -12.26
CA MET A 239 -8.94 17.39 -13.55
C MET A 239 -9.94 16.24 -13.41
N GLU A 240 -9.85 15.46 -12.32
CA GLU A 240 -10.83 14.43 -11.98
C GLU A 240 -12.20 15.04 -11.71
N CYS A 241 -12.26 16.08 -10.88
CA CYS A 241 -13.49 16.81 -10.58
C CYS A 241 -14.07 17.50 -11.83
N ASP A 242 -13.22 18.07 -12.67
CA ASP A 242 -13.60 18.77 -13.90
C ASP A 242 -13.98 17.82 -15.05
N ARG A 243 -13.81 16.50 -14.86
CA ARG A 243 -14.11 15.45 -15.86
C ARG A 243 -13.38 15.67 -17.19
N VAL A 244 -12.14 16.13 -17.10
CA VAL A 244 -11.26 16.36 -18.27
C VAL A 244 -10.76 15.05 -18.87
N PHE A 245 -10.80 13.97 -18.09
CA PHE A 245 -10.36 12.64 -18.50
C PHE A 245 -11.43 11.84 -19.26
N TRP A 246 -10.99 10.75 -19.89
CA TRP A 246 -11.84 9.79 -20.61
C TRP A 246 -13.06 9.35 -19.78
N LYS A 247 -14.17 9.01 -20.45
CA LYS A 247 -15.45 8.64 -19.79
C LYS A 247 -15.34 7.51 -18.75
N GLU A 248 -14.34 6.64 -18.86
CA GLU A 248 -14.13 5.51 -17.95
C GLU A 248 -13.25 5.84 -16.73
N HIS A 249 -12.89 7.12 -16.56
CA HIS A 249 -11.97 7.58 -15.53
C HIS A 249 -12.54 7.46 -14.12
N ARG A 250 -11.64 7.26 -13.15
CA ARG A 250 -11.91 6.91 -11.76
C ARG A 250 -11.15 7.86 -10.82
N ASP A 251 -11.38 7.74 -9.53
CA ASP A 251 -10.62 8.42 -8.47
C ASP A 251 -9.19 7.84 -8.38
N HIS A 252 -8.18 8.58 -8.86
CA HIS A 252 -6.74 8.25 -8.79
C HIS A 252 -6.11 8.81 -7.52
N VAL A 253 -6.59 9.94 -6.98
CA VAL A 253 -6.04 10.52 -5.75
C VAL A 253 -6.19 9.55 -4.58
N ARG A 254 -7.37 8.97 -4.38
CA ARG A 254 -7.59 7.96 -3.34
C ARG A 254 -6.92 6.63 -3.68
N HIS A 255 -6.99 6.23 -4.94
CA HIS A 255 -6.35 5.02 -5.42
C HIS A 255 -4.84 5.02 -5.11
N THR A 256 -4.16 6.13 -5.35
CA THR A 256 -2.74 6.35 -5.00
C THR A 256 -2.44 6.03 -3.53
N LEU A 257 -3.24 6.54 -2.60
CA LEU A 257 -3.09 6.23 -1.17
C LEU A 257 -3.34 4.74 -0.88
N LEU A 258 -4.37 4.15 -1.48
CA LEU A 258 -4.71 2.75 -1.27
C LEU A 258 -3.65 1.80 -1.85
N VAL A 259 -3.07 2.12 -3.01
CA VAL A 259 -1.94 1.39 -3.60
C VAL A 259 -0.75 1.45 -2.66
N TYR A 260 -0.39 2.64 -2.14
CA TYR A 260 0.70 2.78 -1.18
C TYR A 260 0.52 1.87 0.04
N LEU A 261 -0.65 1.91 0.68
CA LEU A 261 -0.95 1.06 1.84
C LEU A 261 -0.97 -0.43 1.46
N LEU A 262 -1.50 -0.78 0.29
CA LEU A 262 -1.58 -2.17 -0.16
C LEU A 262 -0.20 -2.77 -0.43
N GLY A 263 0.74 -2.02 -1.00
CA GLY A 263 2.10 -2.52 -1.18
C GLY A 263 2.86 -2.70 0.14
N LEU A 264 2.64 -1.82 1.12
CA LEU A 264 3.14 -2.05 2.49
C LEU A 264 2.52 -3.31 3.10
N TYR A 265 1.20 -3.49 2.91
CA TYR A 265 0.49 -4.67 3.39
C TYR A 265 1.08 -5.95 2.80
N PHE A 266 1.37 -5.94 1.49
CA PHE A 266 2.01 -7.06 0.80
C PHE A 266 3.46 -7.31 1.22
N TYR A 267 4.28 -6.27 1.33
CA TYR A 267 5.67 -6.41 1.76
C TYR A 267 5.76 -7.01 3.17
N TYR A 268 4.96 -6.54 4.12
CA TYR A 268 5.01 -7.05 5.49
C TYR A 268 4.21 -8.34 5.71
N GLY A 269 3.28 -8.69 4.81
CA GLY A 269 2.43 -9.86 4.94
C GLY A 269 2.81 -11.07 4.08
N SER A 270 3.53 -10.88 2.97
CA SER A 270 3.99 -11.96 2.08
C SER A 270 5.51 -12.09 2.11
N SER A 271 6.01 -13.22 2.63
CA SER A 271 7.45 -13.52 2.64
C SER A 271 8.04 -13.54 1.23
N GLY A 272 7.33 -14.10 0.24
CA GLY A 272 7.81 -14.16 -1.14
C GLY A 272 8.03 -12.78 -1.77
N ILE A 273 7.14 -11.81 -1.52
CA ILE A 273 7.33 -10.42 -1.97
C ILE A 273 8.49 -9.77 -1.22
N ARG A 274 8.53 -9.92 0.10
CA ARG A 274 9.59 -9.36 0.93
C ARG A 274 10.97 -9.88 0.52
N GLU A 275 11.13 -11.18 0.39
CA GLU A 275 12.40 -11.82 0.00
C GLU A 275 12.88 -11.35 -1.37
N ALA A 276 11.96 -11.19 -2.34
CA ALA A 276 12.31 -10.66 -3.65
C ALA A 276 12.81 -9.21 -3.57
N LEU A 277 12.16 -8.35 -2.79
CA LEU A 277 12.56 -6.95 -2.60
C LEU A 277 13.85 -6.82 -1.78
N ASP A 278 13.95 -7.56 -0.67
CA ASP A 278 15.12 -7.59 0.24
C ASP A 278 16.39 -8.12 -0.47
N SER A 279 16.22 -8.86 -1.58
CA SER A 279 17.34 -9.30 -2.41
C SER A 279 17.95 -8.20 -3.29
N GLU A 280 17.21 -7.10 -3.52
CA GLU A 280 17.64 -5.98 -4.36
C GLU A 280 17.92 -4.71 -3.54
N MET A 281 17.23 -4.51 -2.41
CA MET A 281 17.35 -3.30 -1.59
C MET A 281 17.05 -3.59 -0.11
N SER A 282 17.59 -2.78 0.80
CA SER A 282 17.25 -2.84 2.22
C SER A 282 15.81 -2.38 2.49
N GLU A 283 15.26 -2.71 3.66
CA GLU A 283 13.92 -2.26 4.07
C GLU A 283 13.77 -0.73 4.00
N ALA A 284 14.81 0.03 4.40
CA ALA A 284 14.79 1.49 4.35
C ALA A 284 14.74 2.02 2.91
N GLU A 285 15.57 1.46 2.03
CA GLU A 285 15.56 1.78 0.60
C GLU A 285 14.21 1.41 -0.04
N PHE A 286 13.63 0.26 0.32
CA PHE A 286 12.30 -0.14 -0.10
C PHE A 286 11.22 0.85 0.34
N LEU A 287 11.20 1.24 1.62
CA LEU A 287 10.18 2.16 2.13
C LEU A 287 10.21 3.52 1.40
N LEU A 288 11.42 4.02 1.10
CA LEU A 288 11.60 5.24 0.33
C LEU A 288 11.20 5.03 -1.13
N ALA A 289 11.74 4.03 -1.81
CA ALA A 289 11.45 3.74 -3.22
C ALA A 289 9.95 3.47 -3.42
N TRP A 290 9.30 2.71 -2.52
CA TRP A 290 7.87 2.40 -2.56
C TRP A 290 7.01 3.63 -2.33
N LYS A 291 7.38 4.51 -1.39
CA LYS A 291 6.72 5.81 -1.22
C LYS A 291 6.75 6.59 -2.52
N ILE A 292 7.91 6.73 -3.16
CA ILE A 292 8.03 7.46 -4.42
C ILE A 292 7.18 6.78 -5.52
N THR A 293 7.33 5.46 -5.66
CA THR A 293 6.67 4.64 -6.68
C THR A 293 5.15 4.75 -6.58
N ALA A 294 4.59 4.40 -5.43
CA ALA A 294 3.16 4.35 -5.23
C ALA A 294 2.53 5.74 -5.26
N LEU A 295 3.18 6.76 -4.73
CA LEU A 295 2.61 8.12 -4.71
C LEU A 295 2.67 8.82 -6.08
N PHE A 296 3.58 8.40 -6.97
CA PHE A 296 3.81 9.12 -8.23
C PHE A 296 3.27 8.40 -9.47
N HIS A 297 2.94 7.10 -9.39
CA HIS A 297 2.64 6.28 -10.58
C HIS A 297 1.54 6.83 -11.49
N ASP A 298 0.50 7.42 -10.92
CA ASP A 298 -0.65 7.97 -11.66
C ASP A 298 -0.52 9.46 -12.02
N LEU A 299 0.53 10.15 -11.55
CA LEU A 299 0.64 11.60 -11.83
C LEU A 299 0.81 11.92 -13.31
N GLY A 300 1.28 10.96 -14.12
CA GLY A 300 1.39 11.13 -15.56
C GLY A 300 0.04 11.22 -16.27
N TYR A 301 -1.09 10.89 -15.62
CA TYR A 301 -2.42 11.02 -16.23
C TYR A 301 -2.71 12.46 -16.67
N VAL A 302 -2.10 13.46 -16.02
CA VAL A 302 -2.20 14.87 -16.41
C VAL A 302 -1.78 15.10 -17.88
N PHE A 303 -0.96 14.20 -18.45
CA PHE A 303 -0.55 14.22 -19.86
C PHE A 303 -1.32 13.22 -20.74
N GLU A 304 -2.10 12.30 -20.18
CA GLU A 304 -2.90 11.30 -20.91
C GLU A 304 -4.35 11.78 -21.14
N VAL A 305 -4.51 12.97 -21.72
CA VAL A 305 -5.83 13.58 -21.97
C VAL A 305 -6.33 13.41 -23.42
N GLU A 306 -7.64 13.58 -23.61
CA GLU A 306 -8.27 13.58 -24.93
C GLU A 306 -7.71 14.70 -25.82
N TYR A 307 -7.63 14.45 -27.14
CA TYR A 307 -6.93 15.31 -28.09
C TYR A 307 -7.37 16.79 -28.03
N GLU A 308 -8.66 17.04 -27.83
CA GLU A 308 -9.24 18.40 -27.79
C GLU A 308 -8.79 19.22 -26.57
N GLU A 309 -8.43 18.57 -25.46
CA GLU A 309 -8.05 19.21 -24.20
C GLU A 309 -6.53 19.27 -23.98
N LYS A 310 -5.73 18.66 -24.86
CA LYS A 310 -4.26 18.56 -24.73
C LYS A 310 -3.59 19.91 -24.52
N GLY A 311 -3.85 20.89 -25.39
CA GLY A 311 -3.12 22.17 -25.38
C GLY A 311 -3.22 22.92 -24.05
N LYS A 312 -4.45 23.16 -23.56
CA LYS A 312 -4.67 23.89 -22.30
C LYS A 312 -4.21 23.11 -21.08
N THR A 313 -4.43 21.80 -21.09
CA THR A 313 -4.03 20.94 -19.98
C THR A 313 -2.52 20.90 -19.84
N TYR A 314 -1.82 20.69 -20.97
CA TYR A 314 -0.36 20.64 -21.01
C TYR A 314 0.22 21.99 -20.60
N GLU A 315 -0.25 23.10 -21.18
CA GLU A 315 0.19 24.45 -20.81
C GLU A 315 0.13 24.67 -19.30
N ALA A 316 -1.01 24.35 -18.67
CA ALA A 316 -1.16 24.49 -17.23
C ALA A 316 -0.26 23.55 -16.41
N ALA A 317 -0.09 22.30 -16.86
CA ALA A 317 0.78 21.33 -16.20
C ALA A 317 2.26 21.73 -16.29
N PHE A 318 2.72 22.13 -17.48
CA PHE A 318 4.07 22.60 -17.71
C PHE A 318 4.36 23.93 -17.02
N GLU A 319 3.39 24.84 -16.95
CA GLU A 319 3.51 26.07 -16.15
C GLU A 319 3.76 25.72 -14.68
N GLU A 320 2.99 24.78 -14.11
CA GLU A 320 3.18 24.31 -12.74
C GLU A 320 4.57 23.67 -12.55
N LEU A 321 4.98 22.77 -13.45
CA LEU A 321 6.30 22.13 -13.40
C LEU A 321 7.44 23.14 -13.51
N ASN A 322 7.35 24.10 -14.43
CA ASN A 322 8.36 25.13 -14.61
C ASN A 322 8.43 26.08 -13.40
N ASN A 323 7.29 26.40 -12.79
CA ASN A 323 7.24 27.18 -11.56
C ASN A 323 7.94 26.44 -10.41
N LEU A 324 7.65 25.15 -10.22
CA LEU A 324 8.30 24.31 -9.22
C LEU A 324 9.82 24.22 -9.43
N ARG A 325 10.27 24.00 -10.66
CA ARG A 325 11.72 23.92 -10.98
C ARG A 325 12.42 25.25 -10.75
N LYS A 326 11.82 26.35 -11.20
CA LYS A 326 12.37 27.72 -11.02
C LYS A 326 12.43 28.14 -9.55
N GLY A 327 11.49 27.68 -8.74
CA GLY A 327 11.37 27.98 -7.32
C GLY A 327 11.77 26.81 -6.42
N CYS A 328 12.57 25.85 -6.89
CA CYS A 328 12.73 24.54 -6.24
C CYS A 328 13.06 24.65 -4.75
N LEU A 329 14.08 25.42 -4.35
CA LEU A 329 14.44 25.59 -2.93
C LEU A 329 13.35 26.33 -2.13
N TYR A 330 12.70 27.33 -2.73
CA TYR A 330 11.61 28.06 -2.08
C TYR A 330 10.42 27.14 -1.81
N HIS A 331 9.95 26.43 -2.82
CA HIS A 331 8.81 25.52 -2.69
C HIS A 331 9.13 24.34 -1.78
N TYR A 332 10.35 23.82 -1.88
CA TYR A 332 10.86 22.78 -1.00
C TYR A 332 10.80 23.18 0.48
N ALA A 333 11.26 24.40 0.80
CA ALA A 333 11.24 24.92 2.15
C ALA A 333 9.81 25.21 2.62
N GLU A 334 9.01 25.85 1.78
CA GLU A 334 7.60 26.17 2.05
C GLU A 334 6.78 24.90 2.37
N SER A 335 6.99 23.83 1.62
CA SER A 335 6.27 22.56 1.80
C SER A 335 6.61 21.84 3.12
N ARG A 336 7.70 22.24 3.78
CA ARG A 336 8.20 21.69 5.06
C ARG A 336 8.08 22.68 6.22
N GLY A 337 7.37 23.79 6.03
CA GLY A 337 7.25 24.84 7.05
C GLY A 337 8.58 25.54 7.36
N LEU A 338 9.58 25.40 6.49
CA LEU A 338 10.87 26.06 6.61
C LEU A 338 10.80 27.45 6.00
N SER A 339 11.53 28.37 6.62
CA SER A 339 11.58 29.78 6.22
C SER A 339 12.76 30.02 5.28
N VAL A 340 12.58 29.81 3.97
CA VAL A 340 13.49 30.34 2.95
C VAL A 340 12.79 31.50 2.25
N LEU A 341 13.43 32.66 2.22
CA LEU A 341 12.84 33.80 1.53
C LEU A 341 12.90 33.52 0.02
N LYS A 342 11.79 33.74 -0.70
CA LYS A 342 11.79 33.71 -2.18
C LYS A 342 12.93 34.55 -2.78
N ALA A 343 13.25 35.68 -2.14
CA ALA A 343 14.36 36.54 -2.50
C ALA A 343 15.75 35.89 -2.40
N GLU A 344 15.95 34.93 -1.48
CA GLU A 344 17.20 34.17 -1.37
C GLU A 344 17.33 33.16 -2.51
N ASN A 345 16.27 32.40 -2.81
CA ASN A 345 16.23 31.52 -3.99
C ASN A 345 16.56 32.30 -5.28
N ASP A 346 15.91 33.45 -5.47
CA ASP A 346 16.15 34.31 -6.64
C ASP A 346 17.57 34.86 -6.69
N ARG A 347 18.16 35.18 -5.53
CA ARG A 347 19.54 35.68 -5.44
C ARG A 347 20.53 34.57 -5.78
N ILE A 348 20.36 33.36 -5.23
CA ILE A 348 21.17 32.19 -5.58
C ILE A 348 21.12 31.95 -7.09
N ARG A 349 19.93 31.93 -7.69
CA ARG A 349 19.80 31.72 -9.14
C ARG A 349 20.51 32.78 -9.96
N LYS A 350 20.26 34.06 -9.65
CA LYS A 350 20.80 35.17 -10.44
C LYS A 350 22.30 35.33 -10.28
N GLN A 351 22.82 35.24 -9.04
CA GLN A 351 24.24 35.44 -8.75
C GLN A 351 25.07 34.17 -9.00
N GLY A 352 24.50 32.99 -8.74
CA GLY A 352 25.07 31.69 -9.07
C GLY A 352 24.94 31.31 -10.55
N LYS A 353 24.22 32.10 -11.36
CA LYS A 353 23.96 31.84 -12.78
C LYS A 353 23.40 30.43 -13.02
N ILE A 354 22.49 30.02 -12.13
CA ILE A 354 21.82 28.73 -12.20
C ILE A 354 20.59 28.88 -13.11
N TYR A 355 20.79 28.55 -14.39
CA TYR A 355 19.74 28.53 -15.41
C TYR A 355 19.09 27.15 -15.43
N ILE A 356 17.77 27.15 -15.36
CA ILE A 356 16.94 25.95 -15.49
C ILE A 356 16.07 26.22 -16.71
N ASP A 357 16.26 25.43 -17.75
CA ASP A 357 15.50 25.55 -18.99
C ASP A 357 14.05 25.14 -18.77
N ASP A 358 13.13 25.89 -19.35
CA ASP A 358 11.71 25.55 -19.30
C ASP A 358 11.42 24.27 -20.10
N VAL A 359 10.50 23.46 -19.59
CA VAL A 359 9.86 22.41 -20.38
C VAL A 359 8.85 23.09 -21.30
N ASP A 360 8.93 22.83 -22.60
CA ASP A 360 8.09 23.47 -23.60
C ASP A 360 6.73 22.77 -23.66
N SER A 361 5.66 23.52 -23.43
CA SER A 361 4.30 22.98 -23.48
C SER A 361 3.83 22.56 -24.86
N GLU A 362 4.47 23.06 -25.92
CA GLU A 362 4.16 22.68 -27.30
C GLU A 362 4.84 21.35 -27.70
N GLN A 363 5.81 20.85 -26.91
CA GLN A 363 6.64 19.69 -27.24
C GLN A 363 6.77 18.75 -26.04
N ILE A 364 5.89 17.75 -25.95
CA ILE A 364 5.94 16.72 -24.89
C ILE A 364 7.30 15.99 -24.87
N GLU A 365 8.01 15.95 -25.99
CA GLU A 365 9.36 15.41 -26.14
C GLU A 365 10.38 16.12 -25.25
N THR A 366 10.11 17.35 -24.82
CA THR A 366 10.97 18.05 -23.85
C THR A 366 10.94 17.42 -22.46
N LEU A 367 10.00 16.51 -22.15
CA LEU A 367 10.06 15.65 -20.96
C LEU A 367 11.20 14.62 -21.02
N THR A 368 11.76 14.34 -22.20
CA THR A 368 12.65 13.18 -22.40
C THR A 368 14.12 13.48 -22.10
N THR A 369 14.46 14.74 -21.84
CA THR A 369 15.83 15.17 -21.55
C THR A 369 15.89 16.11 -20.34
N PHE A 370 17.07 16.20 -19.72
CA PHE A 370 17.40 17.23 -18.74
C PHE A 370 18.84 17.70 -18.98
N GLY A 371 19.00 18.93 -19.52
CA GLY A 371 20.30 19.35 -20.06
C GLY A 371 20.76 18.39 -21.17
N ASP A 372 21.93 17.79 -20.99
CA ASP A 372 22.47 16.77 -21.91
C ASP A 372 22.10 15.33 -21.53
N LEU A 373 21.38 15.13 -20.41
CA LEU A 373 20.98 13.81 -19.94
C LEU A 373 19.75 13.30 -20.70
N ASP A 374 19.88 12.11 -21.29
CA ASP A 374 18.76 11.34 -21.80
C ASP A 374 18.09 10.58 -20.64
N LEU A 375 16.84 10.94 -20.31
CA LEU A 375 16.11 10.33 -19.20
C LEU A 375 15.63 8.91 -19.51
N PHE A 376 15.47 8.53 -20.78
CA PHE A 376 15.18 7.13 -21.13
C PHE A 376 16.40 6.23 -20.85
N ALA A 377 17.61 6.75 -21.01
CA ALA A 377 18.82 5.97 -20.70
C ALA A 377 18.89 5.56 -19.22
N VAL A 378 18.27 6.35 -18.31
CA VAL A 378 18.16 6.01 -16.87
C VAL A 378 17.19 4.84 -16.66
N LEU A 379 16.10 4.78 -17.42
CA LEU A 379 15.02 3.80 -17.26
C LEU A 379 15.28 2.47 -18.01
N GLU A 380 16.06 2.54 -19.09
CA GLU A 380 16.27 1.43 -20.01
C GLU A 380 16.82 0.13 -19.39
N PRO A 381 17.76 0.16 -18.39
CA PRO A 381 18.20 -1.07 -17.74
C PRO A 381 17.05 -1.92 -17.18
N SER A 382 16.02 -1.27 -16.62
CA SER A 382 14.83 -1.94 -16.10
C SER A 382 13.92 -2.45 -17.22
N ALA A 383 13.78 -1.70 -18.32
CA ALA A 383 13.04 -2.14 -19.49
C ALA A 383 13.66 -3.40 -20.12
N GLY A 384 15.00 -3.48 -20.16
CA GLY A 384 15.74 -4.67 -20.57
C GLY A 384 15.48 -5.87 -19.64
N ARG A 385 15.48 -5.67 -18.31
CA ARG A 385 15.13 -6.71 -17.32
C ARG A 385 13.68 -7.21 -17.49
N ALA A 386 12.79 -6.38 -18.06
CA ALA A 386 11.40 -6.69 -18.38
C ALA A 386 11.21 -7.32 -19.77
N CYS A 387 12.28 -7.51 -20.55
CA CYS A 387 12.26 -8.00 -21.93
C CYS A 387 11.43 -7.14 -22.90
N LEU A 388 11.42 -5.81 -22.73
CA LEU A 388 10.73 -4.90 -23.65
C LEU A 388 11.45 -4.78 -25.01
N GLY A 389 12.78 -4.92 -25.01
CA GLY A 389 13.64 -4.96 -26.20
C GLY A 389 15.09 -5.28 -25.87
N GLU A 390 15.95 -5.39 -26.89
CA GLU A 390 17.32 -5.94 -26.74
C GLU A 390 18.46 -4.91 -26.92
N ARG A 391 18.24 -3.75 -27.59
CA ARG A 391 19.34 -2.85 -27.98
C ARG A 391 19.44 -1.59 -27.14
N GLY A 392 18.67 -1.51 -26.06
CA GLY A 392 18.78 -0.43 -25.07
C GLY A 392 18.14 0.88 -25.52
N ASN A 393 17.07 0.83 -26.31
CA ASN A 393 16.21 2.00 -26.57
C ASN A 393 14.72 1.64 -26.56
N SER A 394 14.37 0.49 -25.99
CA SER A 394 13.06 -0.12 -26.09
C SER A 394 11.96 0.71 -25.46
N LEU A 395 12.23 1.39 -24.35
CA LEU A 395 11.21 2.19 -23.69
C LEU A 395 10.88 3.47 -24.49
N ARG A 396 11.90 4.09 -25.09
CA ARG A 396 11.72 5.25 -25.98
C ARG A 396 10.97 4.86 -27.25
N GLU A 397 11.31 3.71 -27.85
CA GLU A 397 10.59 3.20 -29.02
C GLU A 397 9.13 2.89 -28.70
N TYR A 398 8.83 2.33 -27.51
CA TYR A 398 7.46 2.07 -27.08
C TYR A 398 6.69 3.39 -26.91
N TRP A 399 7.29 4.38 -26.24
CA TRP A 399 6.71 5.71 -26.09
C TRP A 399 6.35 6.35 -27.44
N ASN A 400 7.31 6.36 -28.38
CA ASN A 400 7.09 6.89 -29.72
C ASN A 400 5.99 6.10 -30.47
N TYR A 401 5.97 4.78 -30.30
CA TYR A 401 4.96 3.92 -30.90
C TYR A 401 3.56 4.21 -30.35
N ALA A 402 3.42 4.34 -29.02
CA ALA A 402 2.14 4.62 -28.36
C ALA A 402 1.57 6.00 -28.73
N MET A 403 2.44 7.01 -28.90
CA MET A 403 2.02 8.34 -29.33
C MET A 403 1.62 8.43 -30.80
N SER A 404 2.19 7.60 -31.66
CA SER A 404 2.03 7.71 -33.12
C SER A 404 1.05 6.71 -33.74
N ASN A 405 0.63 5.68 -33.01
CA ASN A 405 -0.23 4.63 -33.51
C ASN A 405 -1.54 4.52 -32.72
N SER A 406 -2.62 4.20 -33.43
CA SER A 406 -3.87 3.79 -32.80
C SER A 406 -3.75 2.36 -32.29
N THR A 407 -4.52 2.03 -31.27
CA THR A 407 -4.69 0.64 -30.82
C THR A 407 -5.24 -0.24 -31.95
N TRP A 408 -4.94 -1.54 -31.96
CA TRP A 408 -5.30 -2.41 -33.10
C TRP A 408 -6.82 -2.55 -33.29
N ASP A 409 -7.59 -2.42 -32.21
CA ASP A 409 -9.06 -2.38 -32.22
C ASP A 409 -9.62 -1.04 -32.76
N ARG A 410 -8.72 -0.08 -33.05
CA ARG A 410 -8.99 1.29 -33.50
C ARG A 410 -9.84 2.11 -32.52
N GLY A 411 -9.95 1.67 -31.27
CA GLY A 411 -10.76 2.33 -30.25
C GLY A 411 -10.09 3.59 -29.69
N ARG A 412 -8.75 3.62 -29.66
CA ARG A 412 -7.97 4.71 -29.06
C ARG A 412 -6.90 5.22 -30.02
N GLU A 413 -6.90 6.53 -30.25
CA GLU A 413 -5.83 7.22 -31.00
C GLU A 413 -4.53 7.25 -30.20
N GLY A 414 -3.42 7.64 -30.86
CA GLY A 414 -2.12 7.76 -30.20
C GLY A 414 -2.17 8.62 -28.94
N TYR A 415 -1.55 8.14 -27.87
CA TYR A 415 -1.62 8.74 -26.54
C TYR A 415 -0.25 8.80 -25.87
N VAL A 416 -0.16 9.65 -24.86
CA VAL A 416 0.99 9.74 -23.97
C VAL A 416 0.77 8.73 -22.85
N ASP A 417 1.65 7.74 -22.73
CA ASP A 417 1.55 6.73 -21.68
C ASP A 417 1.81 7.38 -20.30
N HIS A 418 0.81 7.40 -19.41
CA HIS A 418 0.95 8.05 -18.10
C HIS A 418 2.07 7.46 -17.24
N GLY A 419 2.33 6.15 -17.31
CA GLY A 419 3.42 5.54 -16.53
C GLY A 419 4.77 6.12 -16.95
N ILE A 420 5.04 6.16 -18.25
CA ILE A 420 6.30 6.74 -18.76
C ILE A 420 6.35 8.25 -18.52
N ALA A 421 5.24 8.97 -18.74
CA ALA A 421 5.20 10.42 -18.50
C ALA A 421 5.46 10.77 -17.03
N GLY A 422 4.84 10.03 -16.10
CA GLY A 422 5.06 10.18 -14.66
C GLY A 422 6.51 9.93 -14.27
N ALA A 423 7.13 8.87 -14.80
CA ALA A 423 8.54 8.58 -14.57
C ALA A 423 9.48 9.70 -15.08
N LEU A 424 9.22 10.21 -16.28
CA LEU A 424 10.02 11.31 -16.86
C LEU A 424 9.87 12.60 -16.06
N VAL A 425 8.65 12.94 -15.63
CA VAL A 425 8.40 14.12 -14.76
C VAL A 425 9.13 13.97 -13.43
N LEU A 426 9.08 12.78 -12.80
CA LEU A 426 9.81 12.51 -11.56
C LEU A 426 11.31 12.74 -11.73
N LEU A 427 11.92 12.16 -12.77
CA LEU A 427 13.35 12.32 -13.05
C LEU A 427 13.72 13.77 -13.37
N GLN A 428 12.89 14.48 -14.15
CA GLN A 428 13.12 15.90 -14.42
C GLN A 428 13.13 16.76 -13.16
N GLN A 429 12.14 16.56 -12.28
CA GLN A 429 12.06 17.32 -11.02
C GLN A 429 13.24 16.99 -10.10
N PHE A 430 13.59 15.70 -10.00
CA PHE A 430 14.71 15.25 -9.17
C PHE A 430 16.04 15.80 -9.66
N HIS A 431 16.38 15.66 -10.94
CA HIS A 431 17.63 16.20 -11.48
C HIS A 431 17.66 17.74 -11.47
N SER A 432 16.51 18.41 -11.61
CA SER A 432 16.42 19.87 -11.43
C SER A 432 16.78 20.29 -10.01
N LEU A 433 16.30 19.54 -9.00
CA LEU A 433 16.64 19.79 -7.60
C LEU A 433 18.13 19.53 -7.35
N LYS A 434 18.63 18.36 -7.79
CA LYS A 434 20.03 17.94 -7.65
C LYS A 434 21.01 18.96 -8.23
N ASP A 435 20.81 19.33 -9.50
CA ASP A 435 21.65 20.32 -10.19
C ASP A 435 21.60 21.69 -9.50
N PHE A 436 20.41 22.10 -9.03
CA PHE A 436 20.28 23.35 -8.31
C PHE A 436 21.06 23.35 -6.98
N VAL A 437 20.91 22.32 -6.15
CA VAL A 437 21.52 22.28 -4.82
C VAL A 437 23.03 22.14 -4.91
N GLU A 438 23.53 21.37 -5.88
CA GLU A 438 24.97 21.23 -6.14
C GLU A 438 25.59 22.58 -6.54
N LYS A 439 25.01 23.26 -7.53
CA LYS A 439 25.48 24.57 -7.98
C LYS A 439 25.34 25.63 -6.88
N ALA A 440 24.26 25.59 -6.10
CA ALA A 440 24.06 26.50 -4.98
C ALA A 440 25.12 26.28 -3.89
N LYS A 441 25.42 25.02 -3.54
CA LYS A 441 26.45 24.66 -2.56
C LYS A 441 27.82 25.17 -2.99
N LEU A 442 28.24 24.92 -4.23
CA LEU A 442 29.50 25.43 -4.78
C LEU A 442 29.56 26.96 -4.68
N LYS A 443 28.45 27.64 -4.99
CA LYS A 443 28.41 29.11 -4.91
C LYS A 443 28.52 29.63 -3.48
N LEU A 444 27.97 28.93 -2.50
CA LEU A 444 28.07 29.28 -1.08
C LEU A 444 29.49 29.11 -0.53
N GLU A 445 30.28 28.19 -1.09
CA GLU A 445 31.69 28.03 -0.75
C GLU A 445 32.53 29.21 -1.26
N GLU A 446 32.16 29.80 -2.40
CA GLU A 446 32.79 31.01 -2.92
C GLU A 446 32.32 32.28 -2.18
N GLU A 447 31.03 32.37 -1.84
CA GLU A 447 30.38 33.59 -1.36
C GLU A 447 29.47 33.31 -0.14
N SER A 448 30.08 33.16 1.03
CA SER A 448 29.37 32.80 2.27
C SER A 448 28.24 33.75 2.71
N GLU A 449 28.20 34.99 2.20
CA GLU A 449 27.17 36.01 2.52
C GLU A 449 25.97 36.01 1.55
N LEU A 450 25.92 35.08 0.59
CA LEU A 450 24.87 35.03 -0.43
C LEU A 450 23.46 34.86 0.19
N VAL A 451 23.34 34.02 1.21
CA VAL A 451 22.09 33.72 1.92
C VAL A 451 22.30 33.67 3.43
N SER A 452 21.22 33.58 4.20
CA SER A 452 21.29 33.37 5.64
C SER A 452 22.01 32.06 6.01
N SER A 453 22.59 31.99 7.20
CA SER A 453 23.26 30.78 7.69
C SER A 453 22.34 29.56 7.70
N LYS A 454 21.06 29.75 8.04
CA LYS A 454 20.03 28.70 8.04
C LYS A 454 19.77 28.17 6.63
N THR A 455 19.67 29.05 5.64
CA THR A 455 19.48 28.66 4.23
C THR A 455 20.73 27.94 3.70
N ALA A 456 21.94 28.35 4.11
CA ALA A 456 23.17 27.69 3.73
C ALA A 456 23.31 26.28 4.35
N GLU A 457 22.89 26.10 5.60
CA GLU A 457 22.82 24.79 6.26
C GLU A 457 21.85 23.85 5.54
N LEU A 458 20.63 24.33 5.25
CA LEU A 458 19.63 23.58 4.50
C LEU A 458 20.15 23.10 3.14
N ILE A 459 20.85 23.95 2.38
CA ILE A 459 21.41 23.56 1.07
C ILE A 459 22.47 22.46 1.21
N ARG A 460 23.27 22.46 2.27
CA ARG A 460 24.27 21.41 2.50
C ARG A 460 23.62 20.08 2.86
N GLU A 461 22.67 20.10 3.80
CA GLU A 461 21.90 18.91 4.19
C GLU A 461 21.17 18.32 2.98
N LEU A 462 20.44 19.16 2.24
CA LEU A 462 19.69 18.74 1.07
C LEU A 462 20.59 18.18 -0.05
N ASN A 463 21.79 18.72 -0.22
CA ASN A 463 22.75 18.17 -1.19
C ASN A 463 23.21 16.76 -0.80
N GLU A 464 23.33 16.45 0.48
CA GLU A 464 23.71 15.10 0.94
C GLU A 464 22.54 14.13 0.74
N GLU A 465 21.32 14.53 1.12
CA GLU A 465 20.11 13.71 1.00
C GLU A 465 19.73 13.40 -0.45
N VAL A 466 19.82 14.39 -1.35
CA VAL A 466 19.50 14.18 -2.78
C VAL A 466 20.47 13.17 -3.41
N GLU A 467 21.75 13.19 -3.05
CA GLU A 467 22.70 12.18 -3.51
C GLU A 467 22.37 10.78 -2.97
N GLU A 468 21.99 10.69 -1.69
CA GLU A 468 21.58 9.43 -1.07
C GLU A 468 20.33 8.83 -1.75
N TYR A 469 19.40 9.67 -2.19
CA TYR A 469 18.10 9.22 -2.71
C TYR A 469 18.08 8.89 -4.20
N GLU A 470 19.14 9.20 -4.94
CA GLU A 470 19.20 9.02 -6.41
C GLU A 470 18.85 7.58 -6.84
N THR A 471 19.41 6.58 -6.15
CA THR A 471 19.14 5.18 -6.49
C THR A 471 17.67 4.80 -6.27
N ALA A 472 17.07 5.25 -5.16
CA ALA A 472 15.66 5.00 -4.86
C ALA A 472 14.74 5.70 -5.88
N VAL A 473 15.06 6.94 -6.28
CA VAL A 473 14.30 7.69 -7.29
C VAL A 473 14.39 7.02 -8.66
N HIS A 474 15.58 6.59 -9.10
CA HIS A 474 15.74 5.88 -10.39
C HIS A 474 15.00 4.53 -10.40
N THR A 475 15.06 3.80 -9.29
CA THR A 475 14.35 2.52 -9.13
C THR A 475 12.84 2.73 -9.15
N ALA A 476 12.34 3.76 -8.47
CA ALA A 476 10.93 4.12 -8.48
C ALA A 476 10.46 4.59 -9.86
N ALA A 477 11.20 5.47 -10.53
CA ALA A 477 10.89 5.94 -11.88
C ALA A 477 10.82 4.76 -12.88
N SER A 478 11.73 3.80 -12.75
CA SER A 478 11.69 2.56 -13.54
C SER A 478 10.43 1.75 -13.27
N ALA A 479 10.04 1.56 -12.01
CA ALA A 479 8.81 0.85 -11.66
C ALA A 479 7.57 1.54 -12.23
N ILE A 480 7.49 2.87 -12.09
CA ILE A 480 6.41 3.70 -12.62
C ILE A 480 6.34 3.61 -14.15
N ALA A 481 7.46 3.65 -14.87
CA ALA A 481 7.45 3.58 -16.33
C ALA A 481 6.94 2.23 -16.88
N LEU A 482 7.14 1.14 -16.14
CA LEU A 482 6.85 -0.21 -16.61
C LEU A 482 5.48 -0.74 -16.16
N HIS A 483 4.91 -0.24 -15.06
CA HIS A 483 3.79 -0.92 -14.39
C HIS A 483 2.53 -1.11 -15.25
N ASN A 484 2.32 -0.27 -16.27
CA ASN A 484 1.11 -0.27 -17.09
C ASN A 484 1.37 -0.32 -18.61
N ILE A 485 2.54 -0.83 -19.03
CA ILE A 485 2.80 -1.09 -20.45
C ILE A 485 1.80 -2.15 -20.94
N ASN A 486 0.81 -1.71 -21.72
CA ASN A 486 -0.24 -2.57 -22.22
C ASN A 486 0.12 -3.10 -23.61
N VAL A 487 0.75 -4.27 -23.64
CA VAL A 487 1.23 -4.89 -24.87
C VAL A 487 0.11 -5.40 -25.79
N ASP A 488 -1.08 -5.69 -25.26
CA ASP A 488 -2.19 -6.20 -26.06
C ASP A 488 -2.92 -5.12 -26.86
N ASN A 489 -2.67 -3.85 -26.55
CA ASN A 489 -3.19 -2.72 -27.31
C ASN A 489 -2.58 -2.62 -28.72
N TRP A 490 -1.49 -3.35 -28.99
CA TRP A 490 -0.63 -3.14 -30.16
C TRP A 490 -0.54 -4.36 -31.07
N ASP A 491 -0.35 -4.12 -32.37
CA ASP A 491 0.11 -5.17 -33.29
C ASP A 491 1.61 -5.38 -33.09
N HIS A 492 1.99 -6.53 -32.51
CA HIS A 492 3.38 -6.83 -32.17
C HIS A 492 4.31 -6.88 -33.38
N SER A 493 3.79 -7.29 -34.54
CA SER A 493 4.60 -7.35 -35.76
C SER A 493 4.86 -5.95 -36.31
N ASP A 494 3.84 -5.09 -36.31
CA ASP A 494 3.97 -3.70 -36.70
C ASP A 494 4.90 -2.93 -35.76
N ALA A 495 4.76 -3.11 -34.44
CA ALA A 495 5.65 -2.50 -33.44
C ALA A 495 7.11 -2.92 -33.63
N TYR A 496 7.38 -4.21 -33.83
CA TYR A 496 8.72 -4.71 -34.11
C TYR A 496 9.29 -4.10 -35.41
N ILE A 497 8.51 -4.04 -36.49
CA ILE A 497 8.97 -3.50 -37.78
C ILE A 497 9.25 -1.99 -37.68
N LYS A 498 8.32 -1.20 -37.12
CA LYS A 498 8.45 0.26 -37.04
C LYS A 498 9.57 0.72 -36.12
N SER A 499 9.85 -0.05 -35.07
CA SER A 499 10.98 0.20 -34.16
C SER A 499 12.33 -0.33 -34.67
N GLY A 500 12.42 -0.83 -35.93
CA GLY A 500 13.66 -1.37 -36.48
C GLY A 500 14.13 -2.67 -35.81
N GLY A 501 13.19 -3.42 -35.24
CA GLY A 501 13.42 -4.66 -34.51
C GLY A 501 13.78 -4.48 -33.04
N GLU A 502 13.45 -3.33 -32.44
CA GLU A 502 13.73 -3.06 -31.03
C GLU A 502 12.63 -3.60 -30.10
N LEU A 503 11.36 -3.38 -30.43
CA LEU A 503 10.23 -3.71 -29.56
C LEU A 503 9.85 -5.20 -29.64
N THR A 504 10.00 -5.91 -28.52
CA THR A 504 9.60 -7.32 -28.35
C THR A 504 8.39 -7.45 -27.42
N LEU A 505 7.28 -6.81 -27.77
CA LEU A 505 6.07 -6.72 -26.93
C LEU A 505 5.50 -8.09 -26.51
N ASN A 506 5.67 -9.12 -27.33
CA ASN A 506 5.25 -10.49 -27.00
C ASN A 506 6.08 -11.13 -25.88
N GLN A 507 7.29 -10.62 -25.62
CA GLN A 507 8.20 -11.12 -24.58
C GLN A 507 8.14 -10.30 -23.30
N TYR A 508 7.64 -9.06 -23.37
CA TYR A 508 7.57 -8.15 -22.23
C TYR A 508 6.81 -8.76 -21.06
N ARG A 509 7.47 -8.98 -19.90
CA ARG A 509 6.81 -9.48 -18.69
C ARG A 509 7.47 -8.91 -17.44
N LEU A 510 6.66 -8.36 -16.55
CA LEU A 510 7.05 -8.07 -15.18
C LEU A 510 7.21 -9.38 -14.42
N SER A 511 8.37 -9.59 -13.81
CA SER A 511 8.64 -10.75 -12.95
C SER A 511 9.04 -10.28 -11.56
N LEU A 512 8.55 -10.99 -10.55
CA LEU A 512 8.87 -10.76 -9.14
C LEU A 512 10.38 -10.84 -8.90
N LYS A 513 11.07 -11.76 -9.58
CA LYS A 513 12.51 -11.94 -9.43
C LYS A 513 13.31 -10.85 -10.16
N ASN A 514 12.88 -10.48 -11.37
CA ASN A 514 13.69 -9.62 -12.22
C ASN A 514 13.43 -8.14 -11.99
N ILE A 515 12.24 -7.71 -11.57
CA ILE A 515 11.91 -6.29 -11.36
C ILE A 515 10.86 -6.19 -10.25
N PRO A 516 11.21 -6.58 -9.01
CA PRO A 516 10.25 -6.77 -7.92
C PRO A 516 9.42 -5.53 -7.60
N LEU A 517 10.02 -4.32 -7.67
CA LEU A 517 9.29 -3.09 -7.36
C LEU A 517 8.23 -2.76 -8.43
N ALA A 518 8.55 -2.92 -9.71
CA ALA A 518 7.61 -2.75 -10.82
C ALA A 518 6.48 -3.81 -10.75
N PHE A 519 6.85 -5.06 -10.44
CA PHE A 519 5.90 -6.14 -10.21
C PHE A 519 4.96 -5.82 -9.04
N LEU A 520 5.48 -5.33 -7.91
CA LEU A 520 4.66 -4.95 -6.75
C LEU A 520 3.72 -3.79 -7.09
N LEU A 521 4.19 -2.78 -7.82
CA LEU A 521 3.35 -1.67 -8.27
C LEU A 521 2.20 -2.17 -9.15
N ALA A 522 2.51 -2.93 -10.20
CA ALA A 522 1.51 -3.50 -11.10
C ALA A 522 0.50 -4.39 -10.34
N LEU A 523 1.00 -5.26 -9.44
CA LEU A 523 0.13 -6.10 -8.61
C LEU A 523 -0.81 -5.26 -7.74
N SER A 524 -0.28 -4.22 -7.08
CA SER A 524 -1.04 -3.39 -6.15
C SER A 524 -2.10 -2.55 -6.88
N ASP A 525 -1.72 -1.89 -7.98
CA ASP A 525 -2.65 -1.12 -8.82
C ASP A 525 -3.80 -2.01 -9.33
N ASN A 526 -3.49 -3.17 -9.91
CA ASN A 526 -4.52 -4.05 -10.49
C ASN A 526 -5.49 -4.62 -9.47
N LEU A 527 -5.00 -4.92 -8.27
CA LEU A 527 -5.81 -5.44 -7.18
C LEU A 527 -6.61 -4.34 -6.48
N GLN A 528 -6.09 -3.12 -6.38
CA GLN A 528 -6.77 -1.94 -5.84
C GLN A 528 -7.88 -1.48 -6.82
N SER A 529 -8.97 -2.24 -6.84
CA SER A 529 -10.12 -2.04 -7.71
C SER A 529 -11.37 -1.62 -6.94
N TRP A 530 -11.36 -1.70 -5.61
CA TRP A 530 -12.50 -1.34 -4.77
C TRP A 530 -12.55 0.15 -4.49
N GLY A 531 -13.75 0.68 -4.26
CA GLY A 531 -13.95 2.06 -3.84
C GLY A 531 -13.48 3.11 -4.87
N ARG A 532 -13.40 2.72 -6.15
CA ARG A 532 -13.08 3.57 -7.30
C ARG A 532 -14.37 3.85 -8.09
N PRO A 533 -15.22 4.79 -7.66
CA PRO A 533 -16.40 5.17 -8.43
C PRO A 533 -15.97 5.69 -9.81
N LYS A 534 -16.78 5.38 -10.84
CA LYS A 534 -16.64 6.03 -12.15
C LYS A 534 -17.39 7.36 -12.10
N TYR A 535 -16.83 8.38 -12.72
CA TYR A 535 -17.49 9.69 -12.82
C TYR A 535 -18.55 9.75 -13.94
N SER A 536 -18.62 8.73 -14.79
CA SER A 536 -19.66 8.53 -15.81
C SER A 536 -20.93 7.90 -15.23
N TYR A 537 -22.03 8.02 -15.98
CA TYR A 537 -23.29 7.35 -15.62
C TYR A 537 -23.05 5.85 -15.52
N PRO A 538 -23.39 5.21 -14.38
CA PRO A 538 -23.19 3.78 -14.22
C PRO A 538 -24.02 3.04 -15.28
N GLU A 539 -23.35 2.32 -16.17
CA GLU A 539 -24.03 1.28 -16.92
C GLU A 539 -24.49 0.20 -15.92
N GLU A 540 -25.73 -0.25 -16.03
CA GLU A 540 -26.35 -1.21 -15.09
C GLU A 540 -25.55 -2.52 -14.89
N SER A 541 -24.59 -2.80 -15.76
CA SER A 541 -23.76 -4.01 -15.77
C SER A 541 -22.42 -3.89 -15.03
N GLN A 542 -22.01 -2.69 -14.61
CA GLN A 542 -20.66 -2.49 -14.06
C GLN A 542 -20.66 -2.55 -12.53
N TYR A 543 -20.41 -3.74 -12.00
CA TYR A 543 -20.19 -3.94 -10.58
C TYR A 543 -18.90 -3.25 -10.12
N ALA A 544 -19.02 -2.16 -9.34
CA ALA A 544 -17.90 -1.53 -8.66
C ALA A 544 -17.79 -2.09 -7.24
N ALA A 545 -16.82 -2.98 -7.03
CA ALA A 545 -16.57 -3.57 -5.72
C ALA A 545 -16.38 -2.47 -4.66
N GLN A 546 -17.09 -2.60 -3.54
CA GLN A 546 -16.87 -1.78 -2.37
C GLN A 546 -15.82 -2.44 -1.48
N ALA A 547 -15.27 -1.69 -0.53
CA ALA A 547 -14.26 -2.22 0.38
C ALA A 547 -14.77 -3.46 1.15
N GLN A 548 -16.05 -3.49 1.56
CA GLN A 548 -16.66 -4.65 2.23
C GLN A 548 -16.73 -5.92 1.37
N ASP A 549 -16.72 -5.78 0.04
CA ASP A 549 -16.88 -6.87 -0.90
C ASP A 549 -15.57 -7.60 -1.16
N VAL A 550 -14.45 -7.01 -0.76
CA VAL A 550 -13.11 -7.56 -0.94
C VAL A 550 -12.53 -7.93 0.42
N ALA A 551 -11.82 -9.05 0.48
CA ALA A 551 -10.94 -9.41 1.58
C ALA A 551 -9.62 -9.93 1.00
N ILE A 552 -8.51 -9.50 1.61
CA ILE A 552 -7.16 -9.87 1.19
C ILE A 552 -6.40 -10.34 2.43
N GLY A 553 -6.19 -11.64 2.55
CA GLY A 553 -5.44 -12.24 3.66
C GLY A 553 -4.14 -12.88 3.20
N PHE A 554 -3.46 -13.55 4.13
CA PHE A 554 -2.25 -14.32 3.86
C PHE A 554 -2.41 -15.76 4.35
N ASP A 555 -1.93 -16.70 3.54
CA ASP A 555 -1.92 -18.14 3.81
C ASP A 555 -0.54 -18.71 3.52
N GLU A 556 0.21 -19.02 4.58
CA GLU A 556 1.61 -19.42 4.47
C GLU A 556 2.41 -18.33 3.76
N GLU A 557 2.71 -18.51 2.46
CA GLU A 557 3.46 -17.56 1.62
C GLU A 557 2.57 -16.85 0.59
N LYS A 558 1.27 -17.21 0.50
CA LYS A 558 0.36 -16.73 -0.54
C LYS A 558 -0.58 -15.62 -0.06
N ILE A 559 -0.86 -14.69 -0.96
CA ILE A 559 -1.91 -13.68 -0.83
C ILE A 559 -3.25 -14.32 -1.22
N VAL A 560 -4.18 -14.38 -0.29
CA VAL A 560 -5.52 -14.93 -0.49
C VAL A 560 -6.51 -13.81 -0.78
N ILE A 561 -7.12 -13.82 -1.96
CA ILE A 561 -8.06 -12.76 -2.38
C ILE A 561 -9.46 -13.33 -2.50
N THR A 562 -10.43 -12.65 -1.90
CA THR A 562 -11.83 -13.05 -1.89
C THR A 562 -12.71 -11.90 -2.32
N TYR A 563 -13.54 -12.12 -3.33
CA TYR A 563 -14.61 -11.24 -3.74
C TYR A 563 -15.93 -11.82 -3.23
N LYS A 564 -16.42 -11.29 -2.10
CA LYS A 564 -17.53 -11.87 -1.31
C LYS A 564 -18.88 -11.84 -2.04
N THR A 565 -19.02 -10.90 -2.97
CA THR A 565 -20.25 -10.68 -3.75
C THR A 565 -20.14 -11.24 -5.16
N ASP A 566 -19.04 -11.91 -5.51
CA ASP A 566 -18.85 -12.53 -6.81
C ASP A 566 -19.74 -13.80 -6.92
N PRO A 567 -20.83 -13.77 -7.71
CA PRO A 567 -21.71 -14.93 -7.84
C PRO A 567 -21.03 -16.10 -8.56
N LEU A 568 -19.92 -15.84 -9.27
CA LEU A 568 -19.15 -16.81 -10.04
C LEU A 568 -17.90 -17.27 -9.29
N GLN A 569 -17.80 -17.02 -7.97
CA GLN A 569 -16.62 -17.36 -7.20
C GLN A 569 -16.26 -18.86 -7.26
N SER A 570 -17.17 -19.78 -7.57
CA SER A 570 -16.82 -21.20 -7.74
C SER A 570 -16.41 -21.60 -9.17
N THR A 571 -16.44 -20.68 -10.14
CA THR A 571 -16.18 -20.96 -11.56
C THR A 571 -14.87 -20.32 -12.05
N GLU A 572 -14.45 -20.68 -13.27
CA GLU A 572 -13.33 -20.04 -13.98
C GLU A 572 -13.65 -18.60 -14.42
N GLU A 573 -14.93 -18.21 -14.41
CA GLU A 573 -15.37 -16.86 -14.77
C GLU A 573 -15.40 -15.88 -13.57
N SER A 574 -14.93 -16.32 -12.41
CA SER A 574 -14.83 -15.48 -11.21
C SER A 574 -14.02 -14.20 -11.45
N LEU A 575 -14.31 -13.15 -10.68
CA LEU A 575 -13.55 -11.90 -10.68
C LEU A 575 -12.07 -12.14 -10.39
N PHE A 576 -11.74 -13.11 -9.52
CA PHE A 576 -10.36 -13.51 -9.26
C PHE A 576 -9.68 -14.04 -10.52
N SER A 577 -10.28 -15.02 -11.21
CA SER A 577 -9.72 -15.61 -12.42
C SER A 577 -9.54 -14.58 -13.53
N LYS A 578 -10.54 -13.71 -13.74
CA LYS A 578 -10.46 -12.60 -14.71
C LYS A 578 -9.34 -11.62 -14.39
N LYS A 579 -9.09 -11.36 -13.09
CA LYS A 579 -7.98 -10.52 -12.66
C LYS A 579 -6.62 -11.17 -12.89
N ILE A 580 -6.48 -12.47 -12.63
CA ILE A 580 -5.26 -13.21 -12.96
C ILE A 580 -5.01 -13.21 -14.46
N GLU A 581 -6.04 -13.47 -15.27
CA GLU A 581 -5.97 -13.41 -16.73
C GLU A 581 -5.49 -12.02 -17.17
N GLN A 582 -6.16 -10.96 -16.71
CA GLN A 582 -5.79 -9.55 -17.00
C GLN A 582 -4.32 -9.25 -16.67
N MET A 583 -3.84 -9.63 -15.48
CA MET A 583 -2.46 -9.38 -15.07
C MET A 583 -1.45 -10.24 -15.87
N SER A 584 -1.82 -11.46 -16.27
CA SER A 584 -0.92 -12.39 -16.97
C SER A 584 -0.48 -11.94 -18.37
N HIS A 585 -1.17 -10.95 -18.92
CA HIS A 585 -0.82 -10.33 -20.18
C HIS A 585 0.55 -9.63 -20.16
N TYR A 586 0.93 -9.06 -19.02
CA TYR A 586 2.17 -8.31 -18.86
C TYR A 586 2.92 -8.63 -17.56
N MET A 587 2.40 -9.52 -16.72
CA MET A 587 3.10 -10.09 -15.56
C MET A 587 3.33 -11.59 -15.77
N LEU A 588 4.41 -12.13 -15.23
CA LEU A 588 4.72 -13.56 -15.35
C LEU A 588 3.68 -14.40 -14.60
N LEU A 589 2.94 -15.25 -15.33
CA LEU A 589 1.86 -16.07 -14.77
C LEU A 589 2.35 -17.02 -13.65
N ASP A 590 3.57 -17.53 -13.74
CA ASP A 590 4.14 -18.39 -12.70
C ASP A 590 4.32 -17.63 -11.38
N ASP A 591 4.76 -16.37 -11.42
CA ASP A 591 4.89 -15.52 -10.22
C ASP A 591 3.51 -15.19 -9.63
N LEU A 592 2.50 -14.94 -10.48
CA LEU A 592 1.11 -14.74 -10.03
C LEU A 592 0.55 -16.00 -9.36
N ASN A 593 0.76 -17.19 -9.94
CA ASN A 593 0.29 -18.46 -9.35
C ASN A 593 1.05 -18.85 -8.08
N LEU A 594 2.32 -18.45 -8.00
CA LEU A 594 3.14 -18.63 -6.80
C LEU A 594 2.57 -17.77 -5.66
N LEU A 595 2.33 -16.48 -5.92
CA LEU A 595 1.93 -15.51 -4.89
C LEU A 595 0.44 -15.52 -4.58
N LEU A 596 -0.43 -15.70 -5.56
CA LEU A 596 -1.86 -15.46 -5.40
C LEU A 596 -2.63 -16.77 -5.25
N ARG A 597 -3.63 -16.74 -4.38
CA ARG A 597 -4.59 -17.81 -4.18
C ARG A 597 -6.00 -17.25 -4.13
N LYS A 598 -6.90 -17.92 -4.84
CA LYS A 598 -8.33 -17.66 -4.71
C LYS A 598 -8.82 -18.06 -3.33
N GLY A 599 -9.38 -17.12 -2.59
CA GLY A 599 -10.08 -17.43 -1.36
C GLY A 599 -11.44 -18.05 -1.66
N THR A 600 -11.81 -19.05 -0.86
CA THR A 600 -13.12 -19.71 -0.92
C THR A 600 -14.02 -19.11 0.15
N LEU A 601 -15.19 -18.58 -0.21
CA LEU A 601 -16.22 -18.37 0.80
C LEU A 601 -16.51 -19.72 1.45
N LEU A 602 -16.36 -19.79 2.76
CA LEU A 602 -16.89 -20.91 3.53
C LEU A 602 -18.39 -20.87 3.30
N SER A 603 -18.91 -21.87 2.59
CA SER A 603 -20.35 -22.02 2.42
C SER A 603 -20.99 -21.98 3.80
N ASP A 604 -22.13 -21.29 3.95
CA ASP A 604 -22.89 -21.21 5.21
C ASP A 604 -23.51 -22.58 5.62
N SER A 605 -22.94 -23.69 5.14
CA SER A 605 -23.37 -25.08 5.29
C SER A 605 -23.01 -25.66 6.65
#